data_AF-A0A7Z3CJW4-F1
#
_entry.id   AF-A0A7Z3CJW4-F1
#
_cell.length_a   1.000
_cell.length_b   1.000
_cell.length_c   1.000
_cell.angle_alpha   90.00
_cell.angle_beta   90.00
_cell.angle_gamma   90.00
#
_symmetry.space_group_name_H-M   'P 1'
#
loop_
_entity.id
_entity.type
_entity.pdbx_description
1 polymer ?
#
loop_
_entity_poly.entity_id
_entity_poly.type
_entity_poly.pdbx_seq_one_letter_code
_entity_poly.pdbx_strand_id
1 'polypeptide(L)'
;MIRIGNAQVSLERREVFVDGKPILLGGRAFEVLATLIRANGRVVGKEELFSQVWAGTVVEDNNLQVQVSLLRKAFADRGLIQTVPRRGYRLAAEISLEVPGQAMSKALLRSVAETVEPLGERLEVPVLVVDDDPSVRTALGRLLRSQDIPHHLFASAEALFEACLETPCACLLLDMHLPGTSGLEVQEALRRLALPWPIVFMTGFGTIPMTVQAMRAGAVEFLTKPFEEDQLLTLLQAVRSRAVTEGRKWHHARQVEEKYQRLTQRERQVFSLVVGGLSHKQIARQIGTSEVTTKVHKKNIMNKMQSRSLVELVAMHNVLGARPEGLGGA
;
A
#
# COMPACT_ATOMS: atom_id res chain seq x y z
N MET A 1 4.24 -9.04 10.39
CA MET A 1 5.05 -10.29 10.37
C MET A 1 5.09 -10.85 8.94
N ILE A 2 6.15 -11.55 8.56
CA ILE A 2 6.28 -12.14 7.21
C ILE A 2 5.72 -13.56 7.21
N ARG A 3 4.66 -13.83 6.46
CA ARG A 3 4.10 -15.19 6.32
C ARG A 3 4.78 -15.92 5.16
N ILE A 4 5.19 -17.15 5.43
CA ILE A 4 5.89 -18.05 4.51
C ILE A 4 5.25 -19.43 4.68
N GLY A 5 4.26 -19.75 3.85
CA GLY A 5 3.47 -20.98 4.01
C GLY A 5 2.68 -21.01 5.32
N ASN A 6 2.99 -21.99 6.19
CA ASN A 6 2.44 -22.13 7.55
C ASN A 6 3.27 -21.40 8.63
N ALA A 7 4.34 -20.71 8.24
CA ALA A 7 5.22 -20.01 9.15
C ALA A 7 5.00 -18.49 9.12
N GLN A 8 5.21 -17.84 10.26
CA GLN A 8 5.29 -16.39 10.40
C GLN A 8 6.68 -16.03 10.94
N VAL A 9 7.36 -15.08 10.33
CA VAL A 9 8.74 -14.70 10.65
C VAL A 9 8.80 -13.21 10.95
N SER A 10 9.41 -12.85 12.07
CA SER A 10 9.80 -11.49 12.41
C SER A 10 11.31 -11.33 12.24
N LEU A 11 11.72 -10.60 11.20
CA LEU A 11 13.15 -10.33 10.94
C LEU A 11 13.78 -9.45 12.02
N GLU A 12 12.99 -8.53 12.60
CA GLU A 12 13.44 -7.59 13.62
C GLU A 12 13.59 -8.24 14.99
N ARG A 13 12.56 -8.99 15.42
CA ARG A 13 12.55 -9.66 16.74
C ARG A 13 13.31 -10.98 16.76
N ARG A 14 13.73 -11.47 15.58
CA ARG A 14 14.34 -12.78 15.39
C ARG A 14 13.46 -13.94 15.85
N GLU A 15 12.15 -13.78 15.68
CA GLU A 15 11.15 -14.76 16.10
C GLU A 15 10.58 -15.48 14.88
N VAL A 16 10.31 -16.76 15.04
CA VAL A 16 9.62 -17.57 14.03
C VAL A 16 8.51 -18.35 14.71
N PHE A 17 7.34 -18.34 14.10
CA PHE A 17 6.16 -19.08 14.53
C PHE A 17 5.77 -20.05 13.42
N VAL A 18 5.37 -21.26 13.77
CA VAL A 18 4.84 -22.27 12.83
C VAL A 18 3.52 -22.75 13.39
N ASP A 19 2.45 -22.65 12.60
CA ASP A 19 1.08 -22.94 13.05
C ASP A 19 0.72 -22.19 14.36
N GLY A 20 1.19 -20.94 14.48
CA GLY A 20 0.97 -20.07 15.64
C GLY A 20 1.82 -20.39 16.88
N LYS A 21 2.69 -21.41 16.84
CA LYS A 21 3.58 -21.77 17.96
C LYS A 21 4.99 -21.21 17.74
N PRO A 22 5.60 -20.53 18.72
CA PRO A 22 6.97 -20.04 18.59
C PRO A 22 7.94 -21.22 18.48
N ILE A 23 8.88 -21.11 17.54
CA ILE A 23 9.97 -22.07 17.35
C ILE A 23 11.31 -21.39 17.57
N LEU A 24 12.20 -22.05 18.32
CA LEU A 24 13.56 -21.55 18.54
C LEU A 24 14.44 -21.94 17.35
N LEU A 25 14.89 -20.95 16.59
CA LEU A 25 15.90 -21.13 15.55
C LEU A 25 17.26 -20.66 16.05
N GLY A 26 18.30 -21.45 15.79
CA GLY A 26 19.68 -21.04 16.04
C GLY A 26 20.06 -19.83 15.19
N GLY A 27 20.96 -18.99 15.70
CA GLY A 27 21.31 -17.71 15.06
C GLY A 27 21.69 -17.82 13.58
N ARG A 28 22.49 -18.82 13.19
CA ARG A 28 22.88 -19.05 11.79
C ARG A 28 21.74 -19.55 10.91
N ALA A 29 20.87 -20.43 11.41
CA ALA A 29 19.68 -20.86 10.69
C ALA A 29 18.74 -19.68 10.41
N PHE A 30 18.60 -18.77 11.39
CA PHE A 30 17.83 -17.56 11.23
C PHE A 30 18.41 -16.63 10.16
N GLU A 31 19.73 -16.41 10.14
CA GLU A 31 20.38 -15.59 9.10
C GLU A 31 20.23 -16.17 7.69
N VAL A 32 20.32 -17.50 7.53
CA VAL A 32 20.03 -18.16 6.25
C VAL A 32 18.59 -17.89 5.82
N LEU A 33 17.63 -18.04 6.74
CA LEU A 33 16.22 -17.77 6.47
C LEU A 33 15.99 -16.29 6.10
N ALA A 34 16.56 -15.35 6.85
CA ALA A 34 16.46 -13.92 6.59
C ALA A 34 17.02 -13.55 5.22
N THR A 35 18.15 -14.15 4.83
CA THR A 35 18.76 -13.95 3.52
C THR A 35 17.85 -14.46 2.39
N LEU A 36 17.25 -15.64 2.54
CA LEU A 36 16.31 -16.20 1.57
C LEU A 36 15.01 -15.40 1.49
N ILE A 37 14.53 -14.83 2.60
CA ILE A 37 13.36 -13.94 2.62
C ILE A 37 13.64 -12.64 1.86
N ARG A 38 14.79 -12.00 2.13
CA ARG A 38 15.20 -10.77 1.43
C ARG A 38 15.39 -10.98 -0.07
N ALA A 39 15.76 -12.18 -0.49
CA ALA A 39 15.89 -12.54 -1.89
C ALA A 39 14.55 -12.68 -2.62
N ASN A 40 13.41 -12.69 -1.92
CA ASN A 40 12.05 -12.64 -2.47
C ASN A 40 11.81 -13.58 -3.67
N GLY A 41 12.08 -14.88 -3.47
CA GLY A 41 11.89 -15.89 -4.52
C GLY A 41 13.02 -15.96 -5.57
N ARG A 42 14.01 -15.07 -5.54
CA ARG A 42 15.25 -15.22 -6.32
C ARG A 42 16.07 -16.39 -5.77
N VAL A 43 16.78 -17.09 -6.66
CA VAL A 43 17.78 -18.09 -6.26
C VAL A 43 19.00 -17.38 -5.66
N VAL A 44 19.34 -17.72 -4.43
CA VAL A 44 20.52 -17.23 -3.73
C VAL A 44 21.63 -18.25 -3.86
N GLY A 45 22.78 -17.80 -4.36
CA GLY A 45 23.98 -18.63 -4.54
C GLY A 45 24.57 -19.11 -3.22
N LYS A 46 25.31 -20.23 -3.26
CA LYS A 46 26.04 -20.70 -2.07
C LYS A 46 27.07 -19.67 -1.60
N GLU A 47 27.83 -19.09 -2.51
CA GLU A 47 28.82 -18.05 -2.21
C GLU A 47 28.18 -16.79 -1.61
N GLU A 48 27.01 -16.39 -2.12
CA GLU A 48 26.23 -15.26 -1.59
C GLU A 48 25.73 -15.56 -0.16
N LEU A 49 25.23 -16.78 0.09
CA LEU A 49 24.84 -17.22 1.43
C LEU A 49 26.03 -17.30 2.39
N PHE A 50 27.18 -17.80 1.94
CA PHE A 50 28.40 -17.83 2.75
C PHE A 50 28.89 -16.43 3.11
N SER A 51 28.95 -15.54 2.12
CA SER A 51 29.39 -14.17 2.34
C SER A 51 28.45 -13.38 3.26
N GLN A 52 27.14 -13.59 3.19
CA GLN A 52 26.18 -12.83 4.00
C GLN A 52 25.99 -13.43 5.40
N VAL A 53 25.92 -14.75 5.51
CA VAL A 53 25.61 -15.41 6.79
C VAL A 53 26.88 -15.68 7.60
N TRP A 54 28.03 -15.88 6.97
CA TRP A 54 29.31 -16.20 7.62
C TRP A 54 30.45 -15.26 7.21
N ALA A 55 30.15 -13.97 7.01
CA ALA A 55 31.16 -12.95 6.76
C ALA A 55 32.34 -13.07 7.75
N GLY A 56 33.53 -13.35 7.25
CA GLY A 56 34.76 -13.47 8.05
C GLY A 56 34.97 -14.78 8.84
N THR A 57 34.18 -15.83 8.59
CA THR A 57 34.34 -17.15 9.24
C THR A 57 34.58 -18.24 8.18
N VAL A 58 35.64 -19.04 8.32
CA VAL A 58 35.84 -20.23 7.47
C VAL A 58 34.91 -21.34 7.96
N VAL A 59 33.96 -21.74 7.11
CA VAL A 59 33.01 -22.81 7.38
C VAL A 59 33.02 -23.81 6.24
N GLU A 60 32.88 -25.09 6.58
CA GLU A 60 32.76 -26.17 5.60
C GLU A 60 31.45 -26.06 4.81
N ASP A 61 31.49 -26.45 3.53
CA ASP A 61 30.35 -26.46 2.59
C ASP A 61 29.10 -27.18 3.11
N ASN A 62 29.29 -28.18 3.98
CA ASN A 62 28.22 -28.97 4.57
C ASN A 62 27.41 -28.20 5.62
N ASN A 63 27.94 -27.11 6.19
CA ASN A 63 27.25 -26.35 7.23
C ASN A 63 25.95 -25.71 6.71
N LEU A 64 25.99 -25.16 5.49
CA LEU A 64 24.80 -24.59 4.85
C LEU A 64 23.71 -25.64 4.61
N GLN A 65 24.10 -26.87 4.26
CA GLN A 65 23.14 -27.98 4.09
C GLN A 65 22.50 -28.38 5.42
N VAL A 66 23.25 -28.35 6.52
CA VAL A 66 22.74 -28.60 7.88
C VAL A 66 21.75 -27.52 8.28
N GLN A 67 22.07 -26.23 8.09
CA GLN A 67 21.15 -25.14 8.43
C GLN A 67 19.85 -25.20 7.62
N VAL A 68 19.94 -25.47 6.31
CA VAL A 68 18.75 -25.63 5.45
C VAL A 68 17.91 -26.85 5.87
N SER A 69 18.55 -27.93 6.31
CA SER A 69 17.85 -29.12 6.82
C SER A 69 17.13 -28.83 8.14
N LEU A 70 17.74 -28.05 9.04
CA LEU A 70 17.09 -27.58 10.27
C LEU A 70 15.87 -26.70 9.97
N LEU A 71 15.99 -25.77 9.01
CA LEU A 71 14.86 -24.94 8.57
C LEU A 71 13.71 -25.79 8.00
N ARG A 72 14.00 -26.71 7.08
CA ARG A 72 12.97 -27.62 6.52
C ARG A 72 12.28 -28.46 7.59
N LYS A 73 13.03 -28.91 8.61
CA LYS A 73 12.47 -29.66 9.74
C LYS A 73 11.60 -28.76 10.62
N ALA A 74 12.06 -27.54 10.89
CA ALA A 74 11.37 -26.58 11.74
C ALA A 74 10.02 -26.12 11.14
N PHE A 75 9.94 -25.97 9.81
CA PHE A 75 8.71 -25.60 9.12
C PHE A 75 7.75 -26.76 8.83
N ALA A 76 8.19 -28.01 9.06
CA ALA A 76 7.48 -29.22 8.64
C ALA A 76 7.13 -29.28 7.13
N ASP A 77 7.74 -28.41 6.31
CA ASP A 77 7.56 -28.35 4.86
C ASP A 77 8.94 -28.35 4.16
N ARG A 78 9.23 -29.46 3.46
CA ARG A 78 10.46 -29.62 2.69
C ARG A 78 10.45 -28.84 1.38
N GLY A 79 9.27 -28.46 0.88
CA GLY A 79 9.06 -27.67 -0.33
C GLY A 79 9.31 -26.18 -0.13
N LEU A 80 9.24 -25.68 1.11
CA LEU A 80 9.39 -24.26 1.46
C LEU A 80 10.72 -23.67 0.99
N ILE A 81 11.81 -24.40 1.21
CA ILE A 81 13.15 -24.04 0.73
C ILE A 81 13.57 -25.05 -0.31
N GLN A 82 13.59 -24.66 -1.57
CA GLN A 82 13.99 -25.50 -2.70
C GLN A 82 15.49 -25.40 -2.95
N THR A 83 16.10 -26.56 -3.19
CA THR A 83 17.47 -26.62 -3.72
C THR A 83 17.39 -26.51 -5.24
N VAL A 84 18.09 -25.52 -5.82
CA VAL A 84 18.24 -25.38 -7.27
C VAL A 84 19.60 -25.95 -7.66
N PRO A 85 19.66 -27.08 -8.40
CA PRO A 85 20.91 -27.78 -8.71
C PRO A 85 21.97 -26.83 -9.28
N ARG A 86 23.19 -26.88 -8.72
CA ARG A 86 24.36 -26.07 -9.09
C ARG A 86 24.18 -24.53 -8.99
N ARG A 87 23.04 -24.04 -8.51
CA ARG A 87 22.75 -22.59 -8.42
C ARG A 87 22.54 -22.10 -7.00
N GLY A 88 22.04 -22.94 -6.08
CA GLY A 88 21.89 -22.57 -4.68
C GLY A 88 20.50 -22.88 -4.14
N TYR A 89 19.92 -21.96 -3.38
CA TYR A 89 18.67 -22.17 -2.67
C TYR A 89 17.66 -21.07 -2.98
N ARG A 90 16.38 -21.41 -2.93
CA ARG A 90 15.28 -20.48 -3.15
C ARG A 90 14.17 -20.75 -2.17
N LEU A 91 13.56 -19.68 -1.66
CA LEU A 91 12.29 -19.77 -0.95
C LEU A 91 11.15 -19.90 -1.97
N ALA A 92 10.41 -21.00 -1.93
CA ALA A 92 9.37 -21.32 -2.91
C ALA A 92 7.95 -21.00 -2.44
N ALA A 93 7.81 -20.46 -1.23
CA ALA A 93 6.55 -19.95 -0.72
C ALA A 93 6.31 -18.53 -1.25
N GLU A 94 5.04 -18.21 -1.58
CA GLU A 94 4.61 -16.83 -1.74
C GLU A 94 4.81 -16.11 -0.41
N ILE A 95 5.71 -15.13 -0.41
CA ILE A 95 5.95 -14.29 0.75
C ILE A 95 4.78 -13.32 0.84
N SER A 96 3.89 -13.56 1.81
CA SER A 96 2.80 -12.63 2.12
C SER A 96 3.16 -11.87 3.37
N LEU A 97 3.22 -10.53 3.29
CA LEU A 97 3.29 -9.73 4.50
C LEU A 97 1.94 -9.84 5.21
N GLU A 98 1.91 -10.54 6.35
CA GLU A 98 0.81 -10.44 7.29
C GLU A 98 0.91 -9.07 7.96
N VAL A 99 0.25 -8.12 7.30
CA VAL A 99 -0.23 -6.91 7.95
C VAL A 99 -1.48 -7.31 8.74
N PRO A 100 -1.57 -7.01 10.04
CA PRO A 100 -2.83 -7.10 10.76
C PRO A 100 -3.91 -6.35 9.96
N GLY A 101 -5.01 -7.01 9.56
CA GLY A 101 -6.12 -6.35 8.88
C GLY A 101 -6.39 -6.71 7.42
N GLN A 102 -5.90 -7.83 6.86
CA GLN A 102 -6.31 -8.25 5.49
C GLN A 102 -7.83 -8.46 5.34
N ALA A 103 -8.53 -8.88 6.40
CA ALA A 103 -9.99 -8.92 6.41
C ALA A 103 -10.62 -7.50 6.46
N MET A 104 -9.96 -6.56 7.17
CA MET A 104 -10.41 -5.18 7.33
C MET A 104 -10.16 -4.31 6.10
N SER A 105 -9.09 -4.55 5.32
CA SER A 105 -8.84 -3.85 4.06
C SER A 105 -10.03 -3.96 3.11
N LYS A 106 -10.73 -5.10 3.07
CA LYS A 106 -11.95 -5.27 2.28
C LYS A 106 -13.14 -4.47 2.82
N ALA A 107 -13.28 -4.36 4.14
CA ALA A 107 -14.36 -3.59 4.77
C ALA A 107 -14.17 -2.09 4.56
N LEU A 108 -12.94 -1.59 4.76
CA LEU A 108 -12.56 -0.19 4.51
C LEU A 108 -12.69 0.17 3.03
N LEU A 109 -12.17 -0.66 2.12
CA LEU A 109 -12.35 -0.44 0.67
C LEU A 109 -13.82 -0.46 0.25
N ARG A 110 -14.68 -1.21 0.96
CA ARG A 110 -16.12 -1.31 0.68
C ARG A 110 -16.87 -0.09 1.22
N SER A 111 -16.59 0.37 2.44
CA SER A 111 -17.26 1.55 3.00
C SER A 111 -16.87 2.83 2.25
N VAL A 112 -15.59 3.01 1.89
CA VAL A 112 -15.17 4.17 1.09
C VAL A 112 -15.69 4.09 -0.36
N ALA A 113 -16.00 2.89 -0.88
CA ALA A 113 -16.67 2.74 -2.17
C ALA A 113 -18.19 3.03 -2.11
N GLU A 114 -18.78 3.10 -0.92
CA GLU A 114 -20.21 3.41 -0.74
C GLU A 114 -20.44 4.94 -0.64
N THR A 115 -19.42 5.73 -0.30
CA THR A 115 -19.46 7.21 -0.24
C THR A 115 -19.15 7.84 -1.61
N VAL A 116 -20.11 7.76 -2.54
CA VAL A 116 -19.98 8.28 -3.92
C VAL A 116 -20.69 9.64 -4.10
N GLU A 117 -21.27 10.17 -3.03
CA GLU A 117 -21.94 11.47 -3.05
C GLU A 117 -20.95 12.62 -3.29
N PRO A 118 -21.35 13.67 -4.02
CA PRO A 118 -20.47 14.81 -4.27
C PRO A 118 -19.95 15.40 -2.95
N LEU A 119 -18.62 15.44 -2.82
CA LEU A 119 -17.94 16.10 -1.71
C LEU A 119 -18.44 17.55 -1.59
N GLY A 120 -19.02 17.91 -0.43
CA GLY A 120 -19.56 19.24 -0.17
C GLY A 120 -18.53 20.36 -0.25
N GLU A 121 -19.00 21.62 -0.33
CA GLU A 121 -18.14 22.80 -0.48
C GLU A 121 -17.21 23.06 0.71
N ARG A 122 -17.61 22.65 1.93
CA ARG A 122 -16.79 22.71 3.15
C ARG A 122 -16.39 21.31 3.57
N LEU A 123 -15.21 20.88 3.14
CA LEU A 123 -14.61 19.63 3.58
C LEU A 123 -13.87 19.87 4.89
N GLU A 124 -14.43 19.35 5.98
CA GLU A 124 -13.68 19.20 7.21
C GLU A 124 -12.63 18.10 7.01
N VAL A 125 -11.36 18.50 6.91
CA VAL A 125 -10.23 17.57 6.80
C VAL A 125 -9.74 17.25 8.21
N PRO A 126 -10.03 16.07 8.77
CA PRO A 126 -9.51 15.67 10.07
C PRO A 126 -8.00 15.38 10.01
N VAL A 127 -7.34 15.65 11.12
CA VAL A 127 -5.96 15.23 11.39
C VAL A 127 -5.99 13.90 12.12
N LEU A 128 -5.43 12.87 11.50
CA LEU A 128 -5.26 11.55 12.12
C LEU A 128 -3.87 11.53 12.75
N VAL A 129 -3.78 11.28 14.04
CA VAL A 129 -2.50 11.22 14.76
C VAL A 129 -2.26 9.78 15.18
N VAL A 130 -1.12 9.22 14.80
CA VAL A 130 -0.69 7.88 15.22
C VAL A 130 0.66 8.01 15.91
N ASP A 131 0.67 7.76 17.21
CA ASP A 131 1.84 7.87 18.07
C ASP A 131 1.65 6.94 19.26
N ASP A 132 2.65 6.16 19.65
CA ASP A 132 2.54 5.25 20.80
C ASP A 132 2.71 5.99 22.13
N ASP A 133 3.38 7.15 22.14
CA ASP A 133 3.56 7.98 23.33
C ASP A 133 2.26 8.71 23.71
N PRO A 134 1.63 8.39 24.86
CA PRO A 134 0.43 9.06 25.32
C PRO A 134 0.63 10.57 25.54
N SER A 135 1.84 11.00 25.94
CA SER A 135 2.17 12.39 26.19
C SER A 135 2.10 13.21 24.92
N VAL A 136 2.63 12.67 23.81
CA VAL A 136 2.57 13.29 22.49
C VAL A 136 1.13 13.37 22.01
N ARG A 137 0.35 12.28 22.11
CA ARG A 137 -1.08 12.29 21.74
C ARG A 137 -1.88 13.32 22.54
N THR A 138 -1.66 13.42 23.85
CA THR A 138 -2.34 14.40 24.70
C THR A 138 -1.97 15.83 24.33
N ALA A 139 -0.69 16.12 24.08
CA ALA A 139 -0.22 17.44 23.68
C ALA A 139 -0.79 17.86 22.32
N LEU A 140 -0.70 16.99 21.31
CA LEU A 140 -1.27 17.21 19.98
C LEU A 140 -2.79 17.37 20.03
N GLY A 141 -3.49 16.52 20.79
CA GLY A 141 -4.94 16.64 20.97
C GLY A 141 -5.34 17.96 21.61
N ARG A 142 -4.56 18.49 22.56
CA ARG A 142 -4.82 19.81 23.16
C ARG A 142 -4.64 20.93 22.14
N LEU A 143 -3.55 20.90 21.36
CA LEU A 143 -3.27 21.91 20.33
C LEU A 143 -4.32 21.89 19.21
N LEU A 144 -4.68 20.71 18.70
CA LEU A 144 -5.67 20.58 17.64
C LEU A 144 -7.06 21.04 18.10
N ARG A 145 -7.43 20.75 19.35
CA ARG A 145 -8.66 21.29 19.96
C ARG A 145 -8.66 22.80 20.09
N SER A 146 -7.55 23.43 20.49
CA SER A 146 -7.50 24.90 20.65
C SER A 146 -7.64 25.66 19.33
N GLN A 147 -7.43 24.97 18.20
CA GLN A 147 -7.56 25.52 16.85
C GLN A 147 -8.85 25.04 16.13
N ASP A 148 -9.78 24.38 16.85
CA ASP A 148 -11.00 23.79 16.29
C ASP A 148 -10.74 22.86 15.10
N ILE A 149 -9.60 22.17 15.09
CA ILE A 149 -9.23 21.23 14.02
C ILE A 149 -9.80 19.85 14.38
N PRO A 150 -10.67 19.25 13.52
CA PRO A 150 -11.17 17.90 13.75
C PRO A 150 -10.00 16.92 13.73
N HIS A 151 -9.97 15.97 14.67
CA HIS A 151 -8.86 15.03 14.78
C HIS A 151 -9.24 13.72 15.45
N HIS A 152 -8.46 12.68 15.17
CA HIS A 152 -8.53 11.38 15.81
C HIS A 152 -7.13 10.98 16.28
N LEU A 153 -7.05 10.39 17.48
CA LEU A 153 -5.79 10.00 18.10
C LEU A 153 -5.74 8.47 18.23
N PHE A 154 -4.67 7.87 17.73
CA PHE A 154 -4.46 6.42 17.72
C PHE A 154 -3.14 6.08 18.39
N ALA A 155 -3.15 5.06 19.23
CA ALA A 155 -1.96 4.56 19.91
C ALA A 155 -1.11 3.62 19.05
N SER A 156 -1.66 3.11 17.94
CA SER A 156 -0.99 2.19 17.05
C SER A 156 -1.57 2.24 15.63
N ALA A 157 -0.85 1.65 14.68
CA ALA A 157 -1.31 1.53 13.29
C ALA A 157 -2.57 0.65 13.17
N GLU A 158 -2.66 -0.40 13.98
CA GLU A 158 -3.81 -1.31 14.00
C GLU A 158 -5.08 -0.56 14.39
N ALA A 159 -5.02 0.26 15.44
CA ALA A 159 -6.15 1.09 15.88
C ALA A 159 -6.61 2.08 14.81
N LEU A 160 -5.69 2.65 14.02
CA LEU A 160 -6.03 3.50 12.87
C LEU A 160 -6.86 2.73 11.84
N PHE A 161 -6.42 1.52 11.46
CA PHE A 161 -7.12 0.73 10.46
C PHE A 161 -8.44 0.17 11.00
N GLU A 162 -8.53 -0.16 12.30
CA GLU A 162 -9.76 -0.67 12.95
C GLU A 162 -10.88 0.37 12.96
N ALA A 163 -10.52 1.65 13.05
CA ALA A 163 -11.48 2.75 13.07
C ALA A 163 -12.33 2.87 11.80
N CYS A 164 -11.95 2.23 10.70
CA CYS A 164 -12.71 2.18 9.44
C CYS A 164 -13.23 3.56 8.98
N LEU A 165 -12.38 4.59 9.05
CA LEU A 165 -12.79 5.97 8.80
C LEU A 165 -13.30 6.17 7.37
N GLU A 166 -14.55 6.62 7.26
CA GLU A 166 -15.24 6.91 6.00
C GLU A 166 -14.93 8.34 5.51
N THR A 167 -13.65 8.65 5.28
CA THR A 167 -13.26 9.96 4.73
C THR A 167 -12.22 9.86 3.61
N PRO A 168 -12.52 10.36 2.41
CA PRO A 168 -11.52 10.46 1.35
C PRO A 168 -10.55 11.63 1.57
N CYS A 169 -10.83 12.54 2.51
CA CYS A 169 -10.04 13.74 2.76
C CYS A 169 -9.58 13.77 4.22
N ALA A 170 -8.41 13.24 4.52
CA ALA A 170 -7.76 13.33 5.82
C ALA A 170 -6.26 13.55 5.65
N CYS A 171 -5.58 14.04 6.68
CA CYS A 171 -4.12 14.05 6.75
C CYS A 171 -3.61 13.26 7.95
N LEU A 172 -2.42 12.68 7.83
CA LEU A 172 -1.86 11.79 8.83
C LEU A 172 -0.58 12.38 9.45
N LEU A 173 -0.57 12.58 10.76
CA LEU A 173 0.65 12.74 11.56
C LEU A 173 1.05 11.36 12.08
N LEU A 174 2.19 10.86 11.64
CA LEU A 174 2.59 9.47 11.85
C LEU A 174 3.96 9.39 12.52
N ASP A 175 4.02 8.80 13.70
CA ASP A 175 5.31 8.47 14.30
C ASP A 175 6.07 7.42 13.47
N MET A 176 7.39 7.60 13.36
CA MET A 176 8.23 6.71 12.58
C MET A 176 8.47 5.35 13.28
N HIS A 177 8.42 5.31 14.62
CA HIS A 177 8.76 4.15 15.43
C HIS A 177 7.56 3.68 16.26
N LEU A 178 6.59 3.05 15.62
CA LEU A 178 5.47 2.44 16.33
C LEU A 178 5.83 1.02 16.81
N PRO A 179 5.27 0.57 17.95
CA PRO A 179 5.42 -0.81 18.39
C PRO A 179 4.78 -1.79 17.39
N GLY A 180 5.61 -2.65 16.79
CA GLY A 180 5.15 -3.78 15.95
C GLY A 180 4.99 -3.49 14.46
N THR A 181 4.97 -2.22 14.04
CA THR A 181 4.88 -1.77 12.64
C THR A 181 5.68 -0.48 12.49
N SER A 182 6.38 -0.25 11.38
CA SER A 182 7.05 1.05 11.13
C SER A 182 6.12 2.04 10.44
N GLY A 183 6.35 3.35 10.61
CA GLY A 183 5.57 4.37 9.89
C GLY A 183 5.63 4.20 8.36
N LEU A 184 6.73 3.68 7.82
CA LEU A 184 6.86 3.40 6.39
C LEU A 184 5.96 2.26 5.92
N GLU A 185 5.74 1.24 6.77
CA GLU A 185 4.82 0.15 6.47
C GLU A 185 3.36 0.63 6.46
N VAL A 186 3.01 1.59 7.32
CA VAL A 186 1.70 2.26 7.28
C VAL A 186 1.53 3.04 5.98
N GLN A 187 2.54 3.79 5.54
CA GLN A 187 2.50 4.49 4.25
C GLN A 187 2.28 3.52 3.09
N GLU A 188 3.00 2.40 3.06
CA GLU A 188 2.84 1.41 2.01
C GLU A 188 1.46 0.72 2.08
N ALA A 189 0.92 0.49 3.27
CA ALA A 189 -0.45 0.00 3.44
C ALA A 189 -1.49 0.98 2.88
N LEU A 190 -1.37 2.28 3.18
CA LEU A 190 -2.25 3.32 2.62
C LEU A 190 -2.13 3.40 1.09
N ARG A 191 -0.91 3.26 0.55
CA ARG A 191 -0.67 3.21 -0.90
C ARG A 191 -1.37 2.01 -1.55
N ARG A 192 -1.29 0.81 -0.95
CA ARG A 192 -1.99 -0.40 -1.45
C ARG A 192 -3.51 -0.26 -1.38
N LEU A 193 -4.03 0.39 -0.34
CA LEU A 193 -5.45 0.74 -0.23
C LEU A 193 -5.86 1.88 -1.18
N ALA A 194 -4.88 2.47 -1.87
CA ALA A 194 -5.03 3.64 -2.71
C ALA A 194 -5.64 4.83 -1.96
N LEU A 195 -5.45 4.96 -0.65
CA LEU A 195 -5.97 6.10 0.11
C LEU A 195 -5.14 7.36 -0.17
N PRO A 196 -5.76 8.52 -0.42
CA PRO A 196 -5.06 9.73 -0.88
C PRO A 196 -4.52 10.60 0.27
N TRP A 197 -4.46 10.08 1.50
CA TRP A 197 -4.13 10.87 2.68
C TRP A 197 -2.64 11.27 2.68
N PRO A 198 -2.30 12.57 2.64
CA PRO A 198 -0.92 13.01 2.82
C PRO A 198 -0.43 12.70 4.24
N ILE A 199 0.85 12.33 4.33
CA ILE A 199 1.50 11.87 5.57
C ILE A 199 2.62 12.84 5.93
N VAL A 200 2.59 13.31 7.17
CA VAL A 200 3.69 14.01 7.85
C VAL A 200 4.29 13.03 8.85
N PHE A 201 5.57 12.70 8.66
CA PHE A 201 6.27 11.83 9.59
C PHE A 201 6.79 12.61 10.79
N MET A 202 6.49 12.13 11.99
CA MET A 202 7.08 12.61 13.23
C MET A 202 8.30 11.74 13.56
N THR A 203 9.45 12.36 13.78
CA THR A 203 10.72 11.63 14.01
C THR A 203 11.45 12.17 15.24
N GLY A 204 11.97 11.31 16.11
CA GLY A 204 12.87 11.74 17.18
C GLY A 204 14.24 12.20 16.65
N PHE A 205 14.95 13.05 17.42
CA PHE A 205 16.35 13.40 17.15
C PHE A 205 17.21 12.14 17.06
N GLY A 206 17.92 11.93 15.92
CA GLY A 206 18.98 10.92 15.81
C GLY A 206 18.95 9.94 14.63
N THR A 207 18.07 10.07 13.64
CA THR A 207 17.93 9.07 12.54
C THR A 207 18.09 9.65 11.13
N ILE A 208 19.23 10.32 10.89
CA ILE A 208 19.63 10.88 9.58
C ILE A 208 19.53 9.87 8.40
N PRO A 209 19.80 8.55 8.55
CA PRO A 209 19.68 7.61 7.44
C PRO A 209 18.22 7.30 7.01
N MET A 210 17.26 7.31 7.93
CA MET A 210 15.85 6.96 7.64
C MET A 210 15.10 8.10 6.93
N THR A 211 15.42 9.36 7.25
CA THR A 211 14.90 10.52 6.53
C THR A 211 15.24 10.47 5.03
N VAL A 212 16.44 9.98 4.68
CA VAL A 212 16.89 9.84 3.28
C VAL A 212 16.15 8.71 2.54
N GLN A 213 15.89 7.57 3.19
CA GLN A 213 15.10 6.48 2.60
C GLN A 213 13.64 6.90 2.38
N ALA A 214 13.06 7.62 3.34
CA ALA A 214 11.70 8.11 3.24
C ALA A 214 11.55 9.20 2.16
N MET A 215 12.52 10.13 2.04
CA MET A 215 12.59 11.07 0.91
C MET A 215 12.72 10.35 -0.45
N ARG A 216 13.52 9.29 -0.55
CA ARG A 216 13.65 8.46 -1.77
C ARG A 216 12.39 7.65 -2.10
N ALA A 217 11.56 7.32 -1.11
CA ALA A 217 10.29 6.59 -1.27
C ALA A 217 9.09 7.52 -1.56
N GLY A 218 9.32 8.83 -1.65
CA GLY A 218 8.30 9.84 -1.90
C GLY A 218 7.51 10.26 -0.66
N ALA A 219 8.05 10.08 0.55
CA ALA A 219 7.50 10.69 1.76
C ALA A 219 7.77 12.20 1.72
N VAL A 220 6.71 13.00 1.95
CA VAL A 220 6.63 14.36 1.42
C VAL A 220 6.88 15.47 2.45
N GLU A 221 6.68 15.23 3.75
CA GLU A 221 7.04 16.20 4.79
C GLU A 221 7.41 15.49 6.12
N PHE A 222 8.35 16.09 6.89
CA PHE A 222 8.82 15.57 8.19
C PHE A 222 8.71 16.64 9.28
N LEU A 223 8.50 16.18 10.51
CA LEU A 223 8.48 16.99 11.72
C LEU A 223 9.36 16.34 12.78
N THR A 224 10.40 17.04 13.22
CA THR A 224 11.30 16.54 14.25
C THR A 224 10.71 16.78 15.63
N LYS A 225 10.70 15.76 16.50
CA LYS A 225 10.32 15.86 17.91
C LYS A 225 11.55 16.30 18.75
N PRO A 226 11.42 17.26 19.68
CA PRO A 226 10.24 18.10 19.91
C PRO A 226 10.07 19.15 18.80
N PHE A 227 8.81 19.48 18.48
CA PHE A 227 8.44 20.46 17.47
C PHE A 227 7.77 21.68 18.10
N GLU A 228 7.91 22.83 17.45
CA GLU A 228 7.22 24.07 17.84
C GLU A 228 5.77 24.08 17.34
N GLU A 229 4.87 24.64 18.13
CA GLU A 229 3.42 24.65 17.82
C GLU A 229 3.15 25.40 16.49
N ASP A 230 3.76 26.56 16.28
CA ASP A 230 3.58 27.37 15.07
C ASP A 230 4.08 26.67 13.80
N GLN A 231 5.19 25.92 13.92
CA GLN A 231 5.73 25.11 12.83
C GLN A 231 4.75 24.01 12.41
N LEU A 232 4.20 23.29 13.41
CA LEU A 232 3.21 22.24 13.16
C LEU A 232 1.92 22.81 12.54
N LEU A 233 1.42 23.94 13.04
CA LEU A 233 0.20 24.56 12.52
C LEU A 233 0.36 25.02 11.06
N THR A 234 1.50 25.64 10.73
CA THR A 234 1.82 26.05 9.35
C THR A 234 1.87 24.84 8.43
N LEU A 235 2.52 23.76 8.88
CA LEU A 235 2.62 22.51 8.13
C LEU A 235 1.23 21.87 7.92
N LEU A 236 0.42 21.80 8.97
CA LEU A 236 -0.93 21.24 8.91
C LEU A 236 -1.84 22.02 7.95
N GLN A 237 -1.72 23.35 7.87
CA GLN A 237 -2.47 24.14 6.89
C GLN A 237 -2.14 23.71 5.45
N ALA A 238 -0.84 23.63 5.10
CA ALA A 238 -0.41 23.21 3.77
C ALA A 238 -0.87 21.77 3.44
N VAL A 239 -0.69 20.86 4.40
CA VAL A 239 -1.03 19.43 4.24
C VAL A 239 -2.55 19.23 4.13
N ARG A 240 -3.37 19.97 4.87
CA ARG A 240 -4.83 19.90 4.76
C ARG A 240 -5.33 20.42 3.43
N SER A 241 -4.77 21.52 2.90
CA SER A 241 -5.09 22.00 1.55
C SER A 241 -4.76 20.96 0.48
N ARG A 242 -3.65 20.24 0.65
CA ARG A 242 -3.29 19.12 -0.22
C ARG A 242 -4.26 17.94 -0.09
N ALA A 243 -4.65 17.58 1.13
CA ALA A 243 -5.61 16.51 1.38
C ALA A 243 -6.96 16.76 0.68
N VAL A 244 -7.44 18.01 0.64
CA VAL A 244 -8.63 18.38 -0.15
C VAL A 244 -8.42 18.12 -1.63
N THR A 245 -7.28 18.54 -2.18
CA THR A 245 -6.98 18.41 -3.61
C THR A 245 -6.84 16.94 -4.02
N GLU A 246 -6.07 16.17 -3.27
CA GLU A 246 -5.84 14.74 -3.53
C GLU A 246 -7.12 13.92 -3.29
N GLY A 247 -7.87 14.21 -2.22
CA GLY A 247 -9.15 13.58 -1.94
C GLY A 247 -10.20 13.83 -3.03
N ARG A 248 -10.29 15.05 -3.57
CA ARG A 248 -11.17 15.37 -4.71
C ARG A 248 -10.79 14.61 -5.98
N LYS A 249 -9.49 14.55 -6.32
CA LYS A 249 -9.00 13.79 -7.47
C LYS A 249 -9.31 12.30 -7.31
N TRP A 250 -9.04 11.76 -6.13
CA TRP A 250 -9.29 10.37 -5.79
C TRP A 250 -10.77 10.01 -5.92
N HIS A 251 -11.64 10.82 -5.32
CA HIS A 251 -13.09 10.62 -5.36
C HIS A 251 -13.63 10.71 -6.79
N HIS A 252 -13.16 11.69 -7.57
CA HIS A 252 -13.51 11.80 -8.98
C HIS A 252 -13.08 10.55 -9.78
N ALA A 253 -11.86 10.07 -9.56
CA ALA A 253 -11.37 8.84 -10.22
C ALA A 253 -12.21 7.61 -9.86
N ARG A 254 -12.67 7.49 -8.61
CA ARG A 254 -13.57 6.41 -8.17
C ARG A 254 -14.94 6.50 -8.83
N GLN A 255 -15.55 7.69 -8.86
CA GLN A 255 -16.81 7.91 -9.56
C GLN A 255 -16.73 7.52 -11.04
N VAL A 256 -15.62 7.87 -11.71
CA VAL A 256 -15.41 7.52 -13.12
C VAL A 256 -15.24 6.00 -13.30
N GLU A 257 -14.49 5.35 -12.42
CA GLU A 257 -14.30 3.90 -12.43
C GLU A 257 -15.64 3.15 -12.26
N GLU A 258 -16.47 3.53 -11.30
CA GLU A 258 -17.78 2.88 -11.09
C GLU A 258 -18.70 3.04 -12.29
N LYS A 259 -18.74 4.23 -12.89
CA LYS A 259 -19.48 4.48 -14.13
C LYS A 259 -18.97 3.60 -15.26
N TYR A 260 -17.64 3.47 -15.39
CA TYR A 260 -17.01 2.60 -16.38
C TYR A 260 -17.33 1.13 -16.14
N GLN A 261 -17.41 0.69 -14.88
CA GLN A 261 -17.75 -0.68 -14.54
C GLN A 261 -19.17 -1.08 -14.95
N ARG A 262 -20.12 -0.12 -14.99
CA ARG A 262 -21.48 -0.30 -15.50
C ARG A 262 -21.56 -0.49 -17.02
N LEU A 263 -20.49 -0.21 -17.76
CA LEU A 263 -20.42 -0.48 -19.19
C LEU A 263 -20.27 -1.98 -19.45
N THR A 264 -21.09 -2.49 -20.36
CA THR A 264 -20.96 -3.85 -20.90
C THR A 264 -19.64 -4.02 -21.66
N GLN A 265 -19.19 -5.25 -21.87
CA GLN A 265 -17.96 -5.53 -22.62
C GLN A 265 -17.96 -4.87 -24.02
N ARG A 266 -19.09 -4.89 -24.73
CA ARG A 266 -19.24 -4.24 -26.04
C ARG A 266 -19.20 -2.72 -25.94
N GLU A 267 -19.82 -2.13 -24.92
CA GLU A 267 -19.74 -0.69 -24.68
C GLU A 267 -18.33 -0.24 -24.32
N ARG A 268 -17.54 -1.03 -23.59
CA ARG A 268 -16.13 -0.72 -23.31
C ARG A 268 -15.26 -0.71 -24.57
N GLN A 269 -15.47 -1.67 -25.47
CA GLN A 269 -14.80 -1.70 -26.78
C GLN A 269 -15.13 -0.44 -27.61
N VAL A 270 -16.42 -0.07 -27.66
CA VAL A 270 -16.87 1.14 -28.35
C VAL A 270 -16.31 2.40 -27.67
N PHE A 271 -16.28 2.45 -26.33
CA PHE A 271 -15.78 3.59 -25.55
C PHE A 271 -14.34 3.95 -25.93
N SER A 272 -13.42 2.98 -25.94
CA SER A 272 -12.02 3.24 -26.29
C SER A 272 -11.85 3.80 -27.72
N LEU A 273 -12.67 3.32 -28.67
CA LEU A 273 -12.61 3.78 -30.05
C LEU A 273 -13.28 5.14 -30.27
N VAL A 274 -14.34 5.44 -29.51
CA VAL A 274 -14.99 6.77 -29.50
C VAL A 274 -14.03 7.82 -28.94
N VAL A 275 -13.33 7.51 -27.85
CA VAL A 275 -12.32 8.41 -27.27
C VAL A 275 -11.11 8.58 -28.20
N GLY A 276 -10.73 7.54 -28.94
CA GLY A 276 -9.72 7.60 -29.99
C GLY A 276 -10.12 8.41 -31.23
N GLY A 277 -11.32 9.01 -31.25
CA GLY A 277 -11.78 9.91 -32.32
C GLY A 277 -12.30 9.21 -33.57
N LEU A 278 -12.54 7.89 -33.53
CA LEU A 278 -13.04 7.17 -34.71
C LEU A 278 -14.50 7.53 -35.01
N SER A 279 -14.83 7.60 -36.31
CA SER A 279 -16.20 7.79 -36.77
C SER A 279 -17.06 6.53 -36.52
N HIS A 280 -18.39 6.71 -36.45
CA HIS A 280 -19.32 5.58 -36.25
C HIS A 280 -19.13 4.46 -37.29
N LYS A 281 -18.83 4.82 -38.54
CA LYS A 281 -18.53 3.88 -39.63
C LYS A 281 -17.26 3.06 -39.38
N GLN A 282 -16.19 3.71 -38.92
CA GLN A 282 -14.93 3.03 -38.61
C GLN A 282 -15.09 2.10 -37.41
N ILE A 283 -15.76 2.55 -36.35
CA ILE A 283 -16.04 1.74 -35.15
C ILE A 283 -16.88 0.51 -35.51
N ALA A 284 -17.96 0.70 -36.28
CA ALA A 284 -18.82 -0.37 -36.76
C ALA A 284 -18.02 -1.46 -37.50
N ARG A 285 -17.14 -1.03 -38.42
CA ARG A 285 -16.24 -1.93 -39.16
C ARG A 285 -15.27 -2.68 -38.26
N GLN A 286 -14.69 -2.01 -37.25
CA GLN A 286 -13.66 -2.60 -36.40
C GLN A 286 -14.22 -3.59 -35.38
N ILE A 287 -15.41 -3.36 -34.84
CA ILE A 287 -16.02 -4.23 -33.82
C ILE A 287 -16.95 -5.29 -34.46
N GLY A 288 -17.21 -5.21 -35.77
CA GLY A 288 -18.09 -6.11 -36.49
C GLY A 288 -19.58 -5.87 -36.20
N THR A 289 -20.00 -4.60 -36.19
CA THR A 289 -21.39 -4.18 -35.90
C THR A 289 -21.92 -3.22 -36.96
N SER A 290 -23.20 -2.82 -36.89
CA SER A 290 -23.75 -1.78 -37.78
C SER A 290 -23.48 -0.36 -37.25
N GLU A 291 -23.50 0.64 -38.15
CA GLU A 291 -23.39 2.06 -37.75
C GLU A 291 -24.53 2.49 -36.82
N VAL A 292 -25.74 1.96 -37.04
CA VAL A 292 -26.91 2.21 -36.18
C VAL A 292 -26.67 1.66 -34.77
N THR A 293 -26.18 0.42 -34.68
CA THR A 293 -25.83 -0.23 -33.40
C THR A 293 -24.72 0.55 -32.67
N THR A 294 -23.71 1.04 -33.40
CA THR A 294 -22.64 1.88 -32.83
C THR A 294 -23.18 3.19 -32.26
N LYS A 295 -24.14 3.85 -32.93
CA LYS A 295 -24.82 5.05 -32.40
C LYS A 295 -25.58 4.75 -31.11
N VAL A 296 -26.26 3.61 -31.04
CA VAL A 296 -26.96 3.15 -29.81
C VAL A 296 -25.96 2.91 -28.68
N HIS A 297 -24.87 2.18 -28.93
CA HIS A 297 -23.82 1.98 -27.93
C HIS A 297 -23.21 3.31 -27.46
N LYS A 298 -22.91 4.24 -28.36
CA LYS A 298 -22.44 5.59 -27.98
C LYS A 298 -23.45 6.29 -27.06
N LYS A 299 -24.75 6.29 -27.40
CA LYS A 299 -25.79 6.89 -26.55
C LYS A 299 -25.82 6.24 -25.15
N ASN A 300 -25.76 4.92 -25.08
CA ASN A 300 -25.74 4.20 -23.81
C ASN A 300 -24.49 4.52 -22.98
N ILE A 301 -23.33 4.61 -23.64
CA ILE A 301 -22.07 5.02 -22.99
C ILE A 301 -22.20 6.42 -22.42
N MET A 302 -22.67 7.40 -23.20
CA MET A 302 -22.89 8.78 -22.71
C MET A 302 -23.79 8.79 -21.46
N ASN A 303 -24.90 8.05 -21.51
CA ASN A 303 -25.84 7.95 -20.37
C ASN A 303 -25.22 7.27 -19.14
N LYS A 304 -24.56 6.12 -19.31
CA LYS A 304 -23.96 5.35 -18.21
C LYS A 304 -22.74 6.04 -17.60
N MET A 305 -21.94 6.71 -18.42
CA MET A 305 -20.83 7.57 -17.99
C MET A 305 -21.33 8.93 -17.47
N GLN A 306 -22.63 9.21 -17.58
CA GLN A 306 -23.26 10.49 -17.22
C GLN A 306 -22.53 11.69 -17.84
N SER A 307 -22.00 11.51 -19.05
CA SER A 307 -21.23 12.51 -19.76
C SER A 307 -22.12 13.27 -20.73
N ARG A 308 -21.96 14.59 -20.80
CA ARG A 308 -22.71 15.47 -21.72
C ARG A 308 -21.95 15.78 -23.01
N SER A 309 -20.65 15.47 -23.06
CA SER A 309 -19.81 15.78 -24.21
C SER A 309 -18.72 14.73 -24.47
N LEU A 310 -18.24 14.66 -25.72
CA LEU A 310 -17.09 13.80 -26.05
C LEU A 310 -15.82 14.22 -25.28
N VAL A 311 -15.64 15.53 -25.06
CA VAL A 311 -14.50 16.09 -24.31
C VAL A 311 -14.48 15.56 -22.88
N GLU A 312 -15.65 15.52 -22.24
CA GLU A 312 -15.80 14.95 -20.90
C GLU A 312 -15.52 13.44 -20.88
N LEU A 313 -15.93 12.68 -21.90
CA LEU A 313 -15.55 11.26 -22.01
C LEU A 313 -14.03 11.06 -22.16
N VAL A 314 -13.35 11.93 -22.92
CA VAL A 314 -11.89 11.91 -23.07
C VAL A 314 -11.22 12.21 -21.72
N ALA A 315 -11.72 13.21 -20.98
CA ALA A 315 -11.21 13.52 -19.64
C ALA A 315 -11.38 12.33 -18.68
N MET A 316 -12.55 11.70 -18.68
CA MET A 316 -12.81 10.47 -17.90
C MET A 316 -11.90 9.32 -18.32
N HIS A 317 -11.63 9.14 -19.62
CA HIS A 317 -10.69 8.13 -20.10
C HIS A 317 -9.26 8.37 -19.61
N ASN A 318 -8.80 9.62 -19.62
CA ASN A 318 -7.46 9.95 -19.10
C ASN A 318 -7.34 9.65 -17.60
N VAL A 319 -8.41 9.86 -16.83
CA VAL A 319 -8.46 9.49 -15.41
C VAL A 319 -8.35 7.97 -15.21
N LEU A 320 -9.00 7.16 -16.07
CA LEU A 320 -8.88 5.71 -16.06
C LEU A 320 -7.47 5.22 -16.47
N GLY A 321 -6.82 5.93 -17.39
CA GLY A 321 -5.48 5.59 -17.91
C GLY A 321 -4.30 6.05 -17.04
N ALA A 322 -4.50 6.98 -16.09
CA ALA A 322 -3.45 7.49 -15.21
C ALA A 322 -3.03 6.53 -14.07
N ARG A 323 -3.55 5.30 -14.04
CA ARG A 323 -3.07 4.27 -13.10
C ARG A 323 -1.68 3.79 -13.52
N PRO A 324 -0.70 3.71 -12.59
CA PRO A 324 0.56 3.03 -12.90
C PRO A 324 0.26 1.58 -13.26
N GLU A 325 0.73 1.17 -14.44
CA GLU A 325 0.73 -0.22 -14.90
C GLU A 325 1.48 -1.08 -13.88
N GLY A 326 0.76 -1.78 -13.01
CA GLY A 326 1.40 -2.58 -11.96
C GLY A 326 0.50 -3.38 -11.05
N LEU A 327 -0.76 -3.64 -11.41
CA LEU A 327 -1.67 -4.52 -10.65
C LEU A 327 -2.69 -5.25 -11.55
N GLY A 328 -2.34 -5.47 -12.82
CA GLY A 328 -3.18 -6.21 -13.77
C GLY A 328 -2.36 -7.17 -14.62
N GLY A 329 -2.44 -8.46 -14.31
CA GLY A 329 -1.86 -9.59 -15.05
C GLY A 329 -1.49 -10.69 -14.05
N ALA A 330 -2.11 -11.86 -14.02
CA ALA A 330 -3.00 -12.54 -14.96
C ALA A 330 -4.10 -13.31 -14.21
#